data_AF-A0A8T4I842-F1
#
_entry.id   AF-A0A8T4I842-F1
#
_cell.length_a   1.000
_cell.length_b   1.000
_cell.length_c   1.000
_cell.angle_alpha   90.00
_cell.angle_beta   90.00
_cell.angle_gamma   90.00
#
_symmetry.space_group_name_H-M   'P 1'
#
loop_
_entity.id
_entity.type
_entity.pdbx_description
1 polymer ?
#
loop_
_entity_poly.entity_id
_entity_poly.type
_entity_poly.pdbx_seq_one_letter_code
_entity_poly.pdbx_strand_id
1 'polypeptide(L)' 'QQRLGEGVWVRDELDNNLLDDLPTGQVQRVGGTDDGFRLDRSLVDIDVYDSTRGGAIGLAATIRGLL' A
#
# COMPACT_ATOMS: atom_id res chain seq x y z
N GLN A 1 4.95 3.85 -8.40
CA GLN A 1 4.28 2.53 -8.57
C GLN A 1 5.29 1.38 -8.57
N GLN A 2 5.00 0.28 -7.87
CA GLN A 2 5.80 -0.95 -7.79
C GLN A 2 4.89 -2.19 -7.88
N ARG A 3 5.41 -3.35 -8.29
CA ARG A 3 4.62 -4.60 -8.40
C ARG A 3 4.90 -5.54 -7.22
N LEU A 4 3.84 -6.04 -6.59
CA LEU A 4 3.89 -7.09 -5.57
C LEU A 4 3.49 -8.43 -6.19
N GLY A 5 4.44 -9.36 -6.31
CA GLY A 5 4.20 -10.67 -6.91
C GLY A 5 3.71 -10.60 -8.36
N GLU A 6 2.87 -11.57 -8.75
CA GLU A 6 2.18 -11.58 -10.04
C GLU A 6 0.79 -10.96 -9.90
N GLY A 7 0.68 -9.67 -10.17
CA GLY A 7 -0.61 -9.04 -10.48
C GLY A 7 -1.10 -7.96 -9.52
N VAL A 8 -0.44 -7.70 -8.39
CA VAL A 8 -0.84 -6.62 -7.48
C VAL A 8 0.05 -5.40 -7.68
N TRP A 9 -0.57 -4.25 -7.91
CA TRP A 9 0.13 -2.97 -7.99
C TRP A 9 0.17 -2.29 -6.62
N VAL A 10 1.28 -1.64 -6.31
CA VAL A 10 1.45 -0.79 -5.13
C VAL A 10 1.71 0.63 -5.62
N ARG A 11 0.90 1.57 -5.13
CA ARG A 11 0.88 2.96 -5.60
C ARG A 11 0.88 3.94 -4.43
N ASP A 12 1.33 5.15 -4.69
CA ASP A 12 1.25 6.30 -3.79
C ASP A 12 -0.04 7.11 -4.02
N GLU A 13 -0.55 7.10 -5.25
CA GLU A 13 -1.80 7.73 -5.66
C GLU A 13 -2.73 6.72 -6.37
N LEU A 14 -4.04 6.94 -6.25
CA LEU A 14 -5.10 6.12 -6.88
C LEU A 14 -5.84 6.95 -7.93
N ASP A 15 -6.29 6.29 -8.99
CA ASP A 15 -7.14 6.93 -10.00
C ASP A 15 -8.59 7.11 -9.51
N ASN A 16 -9.32 7.98 -10.21
CA ASN A 16 -10.75 8.24 -9.91
C ASN A 16 -11.64 7.01 -10.12
N ASN A 17 -11.21 6.04 -10.92
CA ASN A 17 -11.91 4.76 -11.10
C ASN A 17 -11.14 3.61 -10.46
N LEU A 18 -11.31 3.43 -9.15
CA LEU A 18 -10.64 2.39 -8.38
C LEU A 18 -10.90 0.97 -8.91
N LEU A 19 -12.04 0.72 -9.56
CA LEU A 19 -12.40 -0.62 -10.04
C LEU A 19 -11.44 -1.14 -11.11
N ASP A 20 -10.87 -0.26 -11.93
CA ASP A 20 -9.93 -0.64 -12.99
C ASP A 20 -8.54 -0.99 -12.44
N ASP A 21 -8.27 -0.61 -11.19
CA ASP A 21 -6.98 -0.79 -10.52
C ASP A 21 -6.95 -1.98 -9.56
N LEU A 22 -8.08 -2.67 -9.33
CA LEU A 22 -8.12 -3.81 -8.42
C LEU A 22 -7.43 -5.07 -9.00
N PRO A 23 -6.72 -5.86 -8.19
CA PRO A 23 -6.33 -5.60 -6.79
C PRO A 23 -5.12 -4.67 -6.68
N THR A 24 -5.14 -3.75 -5.72
CA THR A 24 -4.06 -2.77 -5.50
C THR A 24 -3.86 -2.44 -4.02
N GLY A 25 -2.64 -2.01 -3.69
CA GLY A 25 -2.32 -1.39 -2.40
C GLY A 25 -1.92 0.08 -2.58
N GLN A 26 -2.37 0.94 -1.67
CA GLN A 26 -1.92 2.33 -1.60
C GLN A 26 -1.02 2.52 -0.38
N VAL A 27 0.14 3.16 -0.56
CA VAL A 27 1.06 3.51 0.52
C VAL A 27 0.98 5.02 0.75
N GLN A 28 0.69 5.42 1.98
CA GLN A 28 0.58 6.82 2.36
C GLN A 28 1.46 7.12 3.56
N ARG A 29 2.19 8.24 3.52
CA ARG A 29 2.87 8.75 4.70
C ARG A 29 1.86 9.49 5.56
N VAL A 30 1.60 8.96 6.75
CA VAL A 30 0.64 9.54 7.71
C VAL A 30 1.31 10.27 8.86
N GLY A 31 2.64 10.18 8.96
CA GLY A 31 3.40 10.95 9.93
C GLY A 31 4.88 10.64 9.91
N GLY A 32 5.51 10.91 11.05
CA GLY A 32 6.95 10.77 11.23
C GLY A 32 7.68 12.11 11.28
N THR A 33 8.95 12.06 11.62
CA THR A 33 9.79 13.24 11.82
C THR A 33 11.08 13.10 11.03
N ASP A 34 11.35 14.11 10.21
CA ASP A 34 12.63 14.33 9.57
C ASP A 34 13.21 15.64 10.13
N ASP A 35 14.32 15.54 10.87
CA ASP A 35 15.03 16.70 11.42
C ASP A 35 16.26 17.08 10.57
N GLY A 36 16.47 16.42 9.43
CA GLY A 36 17.58 16.65 8.51
C GLY A 36 18.96 16.20 9.03
N PHE A 37 19.03 15.68 10.27
CA PHE A 37 20.28 15.25 10.91
C PHE A 37 20.27 13.76 11.29
N ARG A 38 19.12 13.23 11.73
CA ARG A 38 18.91 11.82 12.05
C ARG A 38 18.26 11.10 10.88
N LEU A 39 18.27 9.77 10.97
CA LEU A 39 17.56 8.91 10.04
C LEU A 39 16.06 9.22 10.10
N ASP A 40 15.45 9.49 8.96
CA ASP A 40 14.02 9.77 8.87
C ASP A 40 13.22 8.60 9.43
N ARG A 41 12.30 8.90 10.34
CA ARG A 41 11.36 7.93 10.88
C ARG A 41 9.98 8.26 10.34
N SER A 42 9.69 7.67 9.19
CA SER A 42 8.37 7.72 8.55
C SER A 42 7.36 6.83 9.28
N LEU A 43 6.15 7.33 9.48
CA LEU A 43 4.97 6.52 9.76
C LEU A 43 4.16 6.43 8.46
N VAL A 44 3.89 5.19 8.03
CA VAL A 44 3.19 4.90 6.79
C VAL A 44 1.99 4.00 7.05
N ASP A 45 0.89 4.29 6.37
CA ASP A 45 -0.26 3.41 6.27
C ASP A 45 -0.25 2.73 4.90
N ILE A 46 -0.71 1.47 4.87
CA ILE A 46 -0.87 0.69 3.66
C ILE A 46 -2.33 0.27 3.56
N ASP A 47 -3.07 0.93 2.67
CA ASP A 47 -4.46 0.59 2.37
C ASP A 47 -4.50 -0.49 1.29
N VAL A 48 -5.45 -1.43 1.41
CA VAL A 48 -5.57 -2.58 0.52
C VAL A 48 -6.96 -2.63 -0.08
N TYR A 49 -7.00 -2.71 -1.41
CA TYR A 49 -8.24 -2.72 -2.19
C TYR A 49 -8.33 -3.98 -3.04
N ASP A 50 -9.46 -4.65 -2.95
CA ASP A 50 -9.78 -5.84 -3.73
C ASP A 50 -11.29 -5.85 -4.04
N SER A 51 -11.66 -6.55 -5.11
CA SER A 51 -13.07 -6.74 -5.50
C SER A 51 -13.87 -7.56 -4.49
N THR A 52 -13.19 -8.30 -3.61
CA THR A 52 -13.80 -9.12 -2.58
C THR A 52 -13.17 -8.88 -1.21
N ARG A 53 -13.98 -9.03 -0.16
CA ARG A 53 -13.49 -8.97 1.23
C ARG A 53 -12.40 -10.03 1.50
N GLY A 54 -12.58 -11.23 0.97
CA GLY A 54 -11.61 -12.33 1.13
C GLY A 54 -10.28 -12.02 0.48
N GLY A 55 -10.29 -11.49 -0.75
CA GLY A 55 -9.09 -11.05 -1.46
C GLY A 55 -8.36 -9.94 -0.72
N ALA A 56 -9.09 -8.93 -0.22
CA ALA A 56 -8.49 -7.84 0.56
C ALA A 56 -7.77 -8.36 1.83
N ILE A 57 -8.40 -9.27 2.58
CA ILE A 57 -7.78 -9.89 3.77
C ILE A 57 -6.53 -10.69 3.40
N GLY A 58 -6.61 -11.48 2.33
CA GLY A 58 -5.48 -12.28 1.84
C GLY A 58 -4.29 -11.40 1.44
N LEU A 59 -4.56 -10.35 0.66
CA LEU A 59 -3.53 -9.40 0.23
C LEU A 59 -2.92 -8.64 1.41
N ALA A 60 -3.73 -8.17 2.36
CA ALA A 60 -3.22 -7.54 3.57
C ALA A 60 -2.30 -8.47 4.37
N ALA A 61 -2.63 -9.77 4.46
CA ALA A 61 -1.78 -10.76 5.11
C ALA A 61 -0.45 -10.96 4.36
N THR A 62 -0.48 -11.00 3.03
CA THR A 62 0.75 -11.07 2.20
C THR A 62 1.65 -9.87 2.43
N ILE A 63 1.11 -8.64 2.36
CA ILE A 63 1.88 -7.41 2.59
C ILE A 63 2.50 -7.42 3.98
N ARG A 64 1.71 -7.76 5.01
CA ARG A 64 2.19 -7.84 6.39
C ARG A 64 3.33 -8.85 6.57
N GLY A 65 3.34 -9.94 5.80
CA GLY A 65 4.42 -10.93 5.83
C GLY A 65 5.75 -10.47 5.20
N LEU A 66 5.76 -9.32 4.51
CA LEU A 66 6.93 -8.74 3.86
C LEU A 66 7.55 -7.58 4.64
N LEU A 67 6.89 -7.12 5.72
CA LEU A 67 7.35 -6.10 6.65
C LEU A 67 8.03 -6.76 7.86
#